data_AF-A0A6M3KH09-F1
#
_entry.id   AF-A0A6M3KH09-F1
#
_cell.length_a   1.000
_cell.length_b   1.000
_cell.length_c   1.000
_cell.angle_alpha   90.00
_cell.angle_beta   90.00
_cell.angle_gamma   90.00
#
_symmetry.space_group_name_H-M   'P 1'
#
loop_
_entity.id
_entity.type
_entity.pdbx_description
1 polymer ?
#
loop_
_entity_poly.entity_id
_entity_poly.type
_entity_poly.pdbx_seq_one_letter_code
_entity_poly.pdbx_strand_id
1 'polypeptide(L)'
;MPIYESDTITRDNLLALRKYNRCKECGGRLDVFLDRDKHLAFLACADYLRTHHEGIEREASRYETQGMQALTIKARRDILNKEFGEKTTSALAKYQGVTTLTKEDATTIINTIWPKAKEASPAEVYKAVMICYQYGLNPLMRHLFLVPFWNDDEKHYDYTCIMGIGSNRLIAARKHKWTFLDDTPRKGTKAEETKHFGEVSTERIRAVAKMRDIGTGAEVTAWGEWPTTKKDKKGGVVANEPKGVDKGNSMINMACLHAERKGLDMLSPADMPPSDIPVADEHFINGQYEVLPDEPPEAEPAKAKQEPPIEKTEADSEKQDVNLTELTFKNAGEMKAACLKHFKLQGSQVDKESSMYDLSDPGQRHKAWLEISAVYGKAPEK
;
A
#
# COMPACT_ATOMS: atom_id res chain seq x y z
N MET A 1 20.45 -21.55 24.66
CA MET A 1 20.50 -22.97 25.05
C MET A 1 19.13 -23.53 25.49
N PRO A 2 18.79 -24.77 25.07
CA PRO A 2 17.64 -25.53 25.59
C PRO A 2 17.84 -25.93 27.06
N ILE A 3 16.74 -26.09 27.80
CA ILE A 3 16.77 -26.51 29.21
C ILE A 3 16.49 -28.01 29.27
N TYR A 4 17.49 -28.79 29.68
CA TYR A 4 17.36 -30.24 29.84
C TYR A 4 16.76 -30.59 31.21
N GLU A 5 16.11 -31.75 31.28
CA GLU A 5 15.80 -32.38 32.56
C GLU A 5 17.10 -32.67 33.33
N SER A 6 17.01 -32.59 34.64
CA SER A 6 18.11 -32.84 35.57
C SER A 6 17.54 -33.31 36.90
N ASP A 7 18.41 -33.65 37.85
CA ASP A 7 18.00 -34.03 39.21
C ASP A 7 17.14 -32.97 39.92
N THR A 8 17.20 -31.71 39.47
CA THR A 8 16.42 -30.59 40.01
C THR A 8 15.27 -30.15 39.11
N ILE A 9 15.27 -30.52 37.83
CA ILE A 9 14.25 -30.13 36.85
C ILE A 9 13.64 -31.40 36.25
N THR A 10 12.49 -31.81 36.78
CA THR A 10 11.75 -32.96 36.26
C THR A 10 11.05 -32.63 34.94
N ARG A 11 10.61 -33.67 34.23
CA ARG A 11 9.80 -33.52 33.02
C ARG A 11 8.50 -32.73 33.26
N ASP A 12 7.88 -32.89 34.41
CA ASP A 12 6.70 -32.10 34.80
C ASP A 12 7.07 -30.63 35.03
N ASN A 13 8.25 -30.35 35.56
CA ASN A 13 8.77 -28.98 35.68
C ASN A 13 8.96 -28.35 34.30
N LEU A 14 9.50 -29.10 33.31
CA LEU A 14 9.61 -28.61 31.92
C LEU A 14 8.22 -28.32 31.30
N LEU A 15 7.25 -29.21 31.51
CA LEU A 15 5.86 -29.02 31.06
C LEU A 15 5.16 -27.85 31.76
N ALA A 16 5.54 -27.51 32.99
CA ALA A 16 5.07 -26.32 33.66
C ALA A 16 5.75 -25.06 33.10
N LEU A 17 7.08 -25.10 32.89
CA LEU A 17 7.86 -23.99 32.36
C LEU A 17 7.40 -23.57 30.96
N ARG A 18 6.96 -24.50 30.10
CA ARG A 18 6.44 -24.15 28.76
C ARG A 18 5.19 -23.26 28.80
N LYS A 19 4.41 -23.29 29.89
CA LYS A 19 3.18 -22.47 30.01
C LYS A 19 3.52 -20.99 30.10
N TYR A 20 4.56 -20.67 30.87
CA TYR A 20 4.90 -19.30 31.27
C TYR A 20 6.11 -18.69 30.56
N ASN A 21 6.79 -19.45 29.69
CA ASN A 21 7.98 -18.97 28.97
C ASN A 21 7.80 -19.06 27.45
N ARG A 22 8.60 -18.28 26.70
CA ARG A 22 8.61 -18.26 25.23
C ARG A 22 10.04 -18.36 24.70
N CYS A 23 10.17 -18.66 23.41
CA CYS A 23 11.45 -18.64 22.73
C CYS A 23 11.99 -17.21 22.68
N LYS A 24 13.23 -16.99 23.13
CA LYS A 24 13.87 -15.68 23.13
C LYS A 24 14.04 -15.09 21.71
N GLU A 25 14.35 -15.94 20.74
CA GLU A 25 14.65 -15.48 19.38
C GLU A 25 13.41 -15.17 18.54
N CYS A 26 12.35 -15.98 18.61
CA CYS A 26 11.17 -15.80 17.75
C CYS A 26 9.86 -15.47 18.49
N GLY A 27 9.86 -15.40 19.82
CA GLY A 27 8.65 -15.22 20.64
C GLY A 27 7.66 -16.40 20.56
N GLY A 28 8.03 -17.48 19.87
CA GLY A 28 7.22 -18.67 19.65
C GLY A 28 6.95 -19.48 20.91
N ARG A 29 6.00 -20.40 20.81
CA ARG A 29 5.70 -21.36 21.89
C ARG A 29 6.88 -22.29 22.12
N LEU A 30 7.02 -22.77 23.34
CA LEU A 30 8.00 -23.79 23.70
C LEU A 30 7.32 -25.16 23.73
N ASP A 31 8.08 -26.20 23.39
CA ASP A 31 7.64 -27.58 23.57
C ASP A 31 8.74 -28.46 24.19
N VAL A 32 8.32 -29.59 24.75
CA VAL A 32 9.20 -30.55 25.40
C VAL A 32 9.53 -31.67 24.42
N PHE A 33 10.80 -31.74 24.04
CA PHE A 33 11.36 -32.74 23.15
C PHE A 33 12.07 -33.81 23.96
N LEU A 34 12.37 -34.94 23.30
CA LEU A 34 13.21 -36.00 23.86
C LEU A 34 14.51 -36.05 23.06
N ASP A 35 15.64 -35.85 23.73
CA ASP A 35 16.96 -36.09 23.14
C ASP A 35 17.20 -37.60 23.10
N ARG A 36 17.30 -38.15 21.89
CA ARG A 36 17.39 -39.59 21.67
C ARG A 36 18.74 -40.17 22.10
N ASP A 37 19.80 -39.35 22.06
CA ASP A 37 21.16 -39.76 22.38
C ASP A 37 21.43 -39.65 23.88
N LYS A 38 20.83 -38.66 24.55
CA LYS A 38 20.98 -38.45 26.00
C LYS A 38 19.90 -39.15 26.83
N HIS A 39 18.82 -39.60 26.20
CA HIS A 39 17.62 -40.14 26.87
C HIS A 39 16.97 -39.17 27.87
N LEU A 40 17.16 -37.86 27.68
CA LEU A 40 16.66 -36.79 28.55
C LEU A 40 15.63 -35.94 27.80
N ALA A 41 14.57 -35.53 28.49
CA ALA A 41 13.67 -34.51 27.95
C ALA A 41 14.33 -33.13 28.01
N PHE A 42 13.98 -32.25 27.06
CA PHE A 42 14.42 -30.86 27.09
C PHE A 42 13.35 -29.91 26.54
N LEU A 43 13.34 -28.68 27.05
CA LEU A 43 12.46 -27.61 26.64
C LEU A 43 13.17 -26.72 25.61
N ALA A 44 12.55 -26.52 24.44
CA ALA A 44 13.05 -25.68 23.37
C ALA A 44 11.90 -25.01 22.59
N CYS A 45 12.24 -24.17 21.61
CA CYS A 45 11.26 -23.60 20.68
C CYS A 45 10.45 -24.70 19.97
N ALA A 46 9.15 -24.49 19.72
CA ALA A 46 8.33 -25.45 18.99
C ALA A 46 8.88 -25.76 17.58
N ASP A 47 9.53 -24.77 16.95
CA ASP A 47 10.19 -24.92 15.65
C ASP A 47 11.68 -25.28 15.75
N TYR A 48 12.15 -25.72 16.93
CA TYR A 48 13.56 -25.97 17.22
C TYR A 48 14.24 -26.91 16.20
N LEU A 49 13.54 -27.94 15.71
CA LEU A 49 14.08 -28.87 14.70
C LEU A 49 14.39 -28.22 13.34
N ARG A 50 13.80 -27.04 13.06
CA ARG A 50 14.04 -26.30 11.81
C ARG A 50 14.97 -25.13 12.00
N THR A 51 14.83 -24.44 13.13
CA THR A 51 15.47 -23.14 13.32
C THR A 51 16.61 -23.16 14.33
N HIS A 52 16.73 -24.21 15.14
CA HIS A 52 17.70 -24.34 16.22
C HIS A 52 17.74 -23.16 17.19
N HIS A 53 16.63 -22.42 17.32
CA HIS A 53 16.58 -21.22 18.15
C HIS A 53 17.00 -21.49 19.59
N GLU A 54 17.80 -20.58 20.13
CA GLU A 54 18.35 -20.68 21.47
C GLU A 54 17.77 -19.66 22.44
N GLY A 55 17.64 -20.08 23.69
CA GLY A 55 17.29 -19.18 24.79
C GLY A 55 15.79 -19.17 25.07
N ILE A 56 15.49 -19.23 26.36
CA ILE A 56 14.13 -19.19 26.90
C ILE A 56 14.06 -17.95 27.76
N GLU A 57 13.12 -17.07 27.45
CA GLU A 57 12.92 -15.84 28.20
C GLU A 57 11.53 -15.82 28.83
N ARG A 58 11.47 -15.22 30.03
CA ARG A 58 10.22 -14.91 30.73
C ARG A 58 9.76 -13.52 30.31
N GLU A 59 9.41 -13.36 29.04
CA GLU A 59 8.53 -12.27 28.67
C GLU A 59 7.10 -12.70 28.95
N ALA A 60 6.43 -11.97 29.86
CA ALA A 60 5.00 -12.09 30.02
C ALA A 60 4.38 -11.95 28.63
N SER A 61 3.64 -12.96 28.20
CA SER A 61 3.05 -12.89 26.86
C SER A 61 2.18 -11.65 26.78
N ARG A 62 2.06 -11.03 25.60
CA ARG A 62 1.14 -9.89 25.40
C ARG A 62 -0.27 -10.14 25.96
N TYR A 63 -0.69 -11.41 26.00
CA TYR A 63 -1.97 -11.88 26.54
C TYR A 63 -2.09 -11.76 28.05
N GLU A 64 -0.97 -11.86 28.77
CA GLU A 64 -0.91 -11.72 30.23
C GLU A 64 -0.78 -10.25 30.65
N THR A 65 -0.12 -9.42 29.85
CA THR A 65 0.04 -7.98 30.13
C THR A 65 -1.16 -7.14 29.69
N GLN A 66 -1.87 -7.54 28.63
CA GLN A 66 -2.94 -6.74 28.02
C GLN A 66 -4.28 -7.49 27.92
N GLY A 67 -4.36 -8.72 28.44
CA GLY A 67 -5.55 -9.57 28.39
C GLY A 67 -5.88 -10.09 26.98
N MET A 68 -6.92 -10.93 26.87
CA MET A 68 -7.50 -11.35 25.58
C MET A 68 -7.99 -10.17 24.73
N GLN A 69 -8.14 -8.98 25.31
CA GLN A 69 -8.48 -7.75 24.59
C GLN A 69 -7.37 -7.30 23.62
N ALA A 70 -6.11 -7.69 23.85
CA ALA A 70 -5.05 -7.45 22.88
C ALA A 70 -5.23 -8.28 21.59
N LEU A 71 -5.98 -9.38 21.62
CA LEU A 71 -6.36 -10.15 20.42
C LEU A 71 -7.56 -9.60 19.67
N THR A 72 -8.20 -8.55 20.20
CA THR A 72 -9.25 -7.86 19.46
C THR A 72 -8.58 -7.15 18.27
N ILE A 73 -8.45 -7.87 17.16
CA ILE A 73 -8.61 -7.29 15.82
C ILE A 73 -9.73 -6.28 16.01
N LYS A 74 -9.47 -4.96 15.88
CA LYS A 74 -10.50 -3.91 16.01
C LYS A 74 -11.77 -4.50 15.41
N ALA A 75 -12.78 -4.77 16.23
CA ALA A 75 -13.89 -5.61 15.79
C ALA A 75 -14.37 -4.97 14.49
N ARG A 76 -14.66 -5.73 13.42
CA ARG A 76 -15.06 -5.11 12.13
C ARG A 76 -16.12 -4.04 12.37
N ARG A 77 -17.00 -4.26 13.35
CA ARG A 77 -17.93 -3.28 13.94
C ARG A 77 -17.33 -1.93 14.35
N ASP A 78 -16.19 -1.87 15.04
CA ASP A 78 -15.52 -0.61 15.43
C ASP A 78 -14.96 0.14 14.22
N ILE A 79 -14.47 -0.59 13.21
CA ILE A 79 -14.02 0.01 11.95
C ILE A 79 -15.24 0.57 11.21
N LEU A 80 -16.31 -0.22 11.10
CA LEU A 80 -17.56 0.20 10.47
C LEU A 80 -18.21 1.37 11.22
N ASN A 81 -18.18 1.39 12.56
CA ASN A 81 -18.69 2.51 13.35
C ASN A 81 -17.92 3.81 13.04
N LYS A 82 -16.61 3.72 12.83
CA LYS A 82 -15.79 4.86 12.42
C LYS A 82 -16.04 5.28 10.97
N GLU A 83 -16.31 4.33 10.08
CA GLU A 83 -16.54 4.58 8.65
C GLU A 83 -17.96 5.07 8.34
N PHE A 84 -18.97 4.52 9.01
CA PHE A 84 -20.40 4.61 8.65
C PHE A 84 -21.29 5.18 9.77
N GLY A 85 -20.75 5.31 10.98
CA GLY A 85 -21.52 5.65 12.17
C GLY A 85 -22.28 4.46 12.77
N GLU A 86 -22.70 4.62 14.02
CA GLU A 86 -23.33 3.56 14.83
C GLU A 86 -24.69 3.12 14.27
N LYS A 87 -25.50 4.05 13.77
CA LYS A 87 -26.85 3.78 13.25
C LYS A 87 -26.78 2.89 12.01
N THR A 88 -25.92 3.24 11.06
CA THR A 88 -25.68 2.48 9.83
C THR A 88 -25.04 1.13 10.13
N THR A 89 -24.04 1.10 11.00
CA THR A 89 -23.36 -0.14 11.38
C THR A 89 -24.31 -1.12 12.06
N SER A 90 -25.22 -0.64 12.90
CA SER A 90 -26.23 -1.46 13.55
C SER A 90 -27.25 -2.01 12.55
N ALA A 91 -27.69 -1.21 11.58
CA ALA A 91 -28.58 -1.66 10.50
C ALA A 91 -27.94 -2.73 9.60
N LEU A 92 -26.63 -2.63 9.38
CA LEU A 92 -25.87 -3.53 8.51
C LEU A 92 -25.19 -4.69 9.25
N ALA A 93 -25.37 -4.79 10.57
CA ALA A 93 -24.69 -5.78 11.42
C ALA A 93 -24.93 -7.23 10.94
N LYS A 94 -26.16 -7.53 10.48
CA LYS A 94 -26.52 -8.87 9.98
C LYS A 94 -25.78 -9.29 8.69
N TYR A 95 -25.20 -8.34 7.96
CA TYR A 95 -24.47 -8.61 6.71
C TYR A 95 -22.95 -8.68 6.92
N GLN A 96 -22.47 -8.49 8.15
CA GLN A 96 -21.04 -8.59 8.48
C GLN A 96 -20.59 -10.05 8.39
N GLY A 97 -19.51 -10.30 7.67
CA GLY A 97 -18.96 -11.65 7.49
C GLY A 97 -19.76 -12.56 6.54
N VAL A 98 -20.84 -12.06 5.94
CA VAL A 98 -21.59 -12.80 4.93
C VAL A 98 -20.79 -12.83 3.62
N THR A 99 -20.52 -14.03 3.12
CA THR A 99 -19.70 -14.28 1.93
C THR A 99 -20.50 -14.35 0.63
N THR A 100 -21.81 -14.59 0.72
CA THR A 100 -22.74 -14.71 -0.40
C THR A 100 -23.97 -13.87 -0.08
N LEU A 101 -24.13 -12.77 -0.80
CA LEU A 101 -25.26 -11.86 -0.67
C LEU A 101 -26.30 -12.17 -1.74
N THR A 102 -27.60 -12.10 -1.40
CA THR A 102 -28.63 -12.03 -2.44
C THR A 102 -28.61 -10.66 -3.13
N LYS A 103 -29.33 -10.52 -4.24
CA LYS A 103 -29.48 -9.24 -4.92
C LYS A 103 -30.12 -8.20 -4.01
N GLU A 104 -31.10 -8.60 -3.20
CA GLU A 104 -31.80 -7.76 -2.24
C GLU A 104 -30.88 -7.32 -1.10
N ASP A 105 -30.05 -8.24 -0.59
CA ASP A 105 -29.07 -7.93 0.45
C ASP A 105 -28.03 -6.93 -0.05
N ALA A 106 -27.44 -7.18 -1.23
CA ALA A 106 -26.47 -6.29 -1.86
C ALA A 106 -27.07 -4.90 -2.12
N THR A 107 -28.31 -4.85 -2.62
CA THR A 107 -29.06 -3.59 -2.82
C THR A 107 -29.27 -2.85 -1.52
N THR A 108 -29.65 -3.57 -0.45
CA THR A 108 -29.85 -2.98 0.87
C THR A 108 -28.55 -2.39 1.40
N ILE A 109 -27.45 -3.15 1.34
CA ILE A 109 -26.14 -2.70 1.80
C ILE A 109 -25.70 -1.46 1.01
N ILE A 110 -25.71 -1.53 -0.32
CA ILE A 110 -25.23 -0.43 -1.18
C ILE A 110 -26.08 0.84 -0.99
N ASN A 111 -27.41 0.73 -0.92
CA ASN A 111 -28.27 1.91 -0.70
C ASN A 111 -28.13 2.50 0.71
N THR A 112 -27.79 1.65 1.70
CA THR A 112 -27.56 2.12 3.07
C THR A 112 -26.19 2.79 3.19
N ILE A 113 -25.18 2.24 2.52
CA ILE A 113 -23.83 2.81 2.50
C ILE A 113 -23.83 4.05 1.61
N TRP A 114 -24.29 4.03 0.36
CA TRP A 114 -24.22 5.19 -0.53
C TRP A 114 -25.61 5.70 -0.93
N PRO A 115 -26.36 6.34 -0.01
CA PRO A 115 -27.73 6.79 -0.30
C PRO A 115 -27.76 7.85 -1.42
N LYS A 116 -26.80 8.78 -1.45
CA LYS A 116 -26.69 9.82 -2.49
C LYS A 116 -26.42 9.23 -3.89
N ALA A 117 -25.70 8.12 -3.98
CA ALA A 117 -25.40 7.48 -5.27
C ALA A 117 -26.65 6.90 -5.95
N LYS A 118 -27.67 6.52 -5.16
CA LYS A 118 -28.93 5.99 -5.69
C LYS A 118 -29.68 7.02 -6.53
N GLU A 119 -29.62 8.28 -6.14
CA GLU A 119 -30.29 9.38 -6.83
C GLU A 119 -29.43 9.93 -7.97
N ALA A 120 -28.14 10.11 -7.72
CA ALA A 120 -27.22 10.68 -8.70
C ALA A 120 -26.87 9.72 -9.85
N SER A 121 -26.57 8.47 -9.56
CA SER A 121 -26.10 7.50 -10.58
C SER A 121 -26.72 6.11 -10.40
N PRO A 122 -28.03 5.94 -10.68
CA PRO A 122 -28.74 4.67 -10.47
C PRO A 122 -28.12 3.48 -11.24
N ALA A 123 -27.57 3.75 -12.43
CA ALA A 123 -26.93 2.74 -13.27
C ALA A 123 -25.67 2.15 -12.60
N GLU A 124 -24.88 3.00 -11.95
CA GLU A 124 -23.64 2.58 -11.25
C GLU A 124 -23.95 1.83 -9.96
N VAL A 125 -25.04 2.21 -9.27
CA VAL A 125 -25.58 1.41 -8.15
C VAL A 125 -26.04 0.04 -8.63
N TYR A 126 -26.76 -0.05 -9.75
CA TYR A 126 -27.18 -1.34 -10.31
C TYR A 126 -25.98 -2.20 -10.72
N LYS A 127 -24.98 -1.60 -11.38
CA LYS A 127 -23.72 -2.26 -11.75
C LYS A 127 -23.02 -2.83 -10.51
N ALA A 128 -22.89 -2.04 -9.46
CA ALA A 128 -22.29 -2.45 -8.19
C ALA A 128 -23.05 -3.62 -7.52
N VAL A 129 -24.38 -3.57 -7.49
CA VAL A 129 -25.23 -4.65 -6.96
C VAL A 129 -25.01 -5.95 -7.73
N MET A 130 -25.02 -5.88 -9.07
CA MET A 130 -24.85 -7.06 -9.91
C MET A 130 -23.47 -7.69 -9.76
N ILE A 131 -22.41 -6.88 -9.67
CA ILE A 131 -21.05 -7.36 -9.40
C ILE A 131 -20.99 -8.06 -8.04
N CYS A 132 -21.57 -7.45 -6.99
CA CYS A 132 -21.56 -8.04 -5.65
C CYS A 132 -22.29 -9.39 -5.61
N TYR A 133 -23.46 -9.46 -6.24
CA TYR A 133 -24.26 -10.68 -6.34
C TYR A 133 -23.53 -11.77 -7.14
N GLN A 134 -23.10 -11.47 -8.37
CA GLN A 134 -22.53 -12.45 -9.30
C GLN A 134 -21.19 -13.02 -8.83
N TYR A 135 -20.37 -12.20 -8.18
CA TYR A 135 -19.02 -12.58 -7.76
C TYR A 135 -18.90 -12.84 -6.26
N GLY A 136 -20.01 -12.79 -5.51
CA GLY A 136 -20.02 -13.01 -4.05
C GLY A 136 -19.14 -12.01 -3.30
N LEU A 137 -19.20 -10.73 -3.69
CA LEU A 137 -18.46 -9.66 -3.02
C LEU A 137 -19.34 -8.97 -1.99
N ASN A 138 -18.73 -8.48 -0.92
CA ASN A 138 -19.40 -7.77 0.14
C ASN A 138 -18.82 -6.34 0.26
N PRO A 139 -19.62 -5.29 -0.02
CA PRO A 139 -19.17 -3.90 0.12
C PRO A 139 -18.66 -3.57 1.53
N LEU A 140 -19.22 -4.21 2.57
CA LEU A 140 -18.77 -4.06 3.96
C LEU A 140 -17.39 -4.66 4.21
N MET A 141 -16.80 -5.38 3.26
CA MET A 141 -15.44 -5.90 3.32
C MET A 141 -14.48 -5.11 2.43
N ARG A 142 -14.88 -3.90 2.01
CA ARG A 142 -14.10 -3.03 1.10
C ARG A 142 -13.85 -3.66 -0.28
N HIS A 143 -14.74 -4.55 -0.71
CA HIS A 143 -14.55 -5.21 -2.00
C HIS A 143 -14.88 -4.28 -3.20
N LEU A 144 -15.80 -3.35 -2.98
CA LEU A 144 -16.34 -2.47 -4.01
C LEU A 144 -16.64 -1.11 -3.39
N PHE A 145 -16.45 -0.06 -4.18
CA PHE A 145 -16.62 1.33 -3.78
C PHE A 145 -17.45 2.07 -4.82
N LEU A 146 -18.29 3.00 -4.37
CA LEU A 146 -18.89 4.04 -5.21
C LEU A 146 -18.20 5.35 -4.89
N VAL A 147 -17.40 5.86 -5.83
CA VAL A 147 -16.59 7.07 -5.64
C VAL A 147 -17.20 8.23 -6.42
N PRO A 148 -17.45 9.38 -5.79
CA PRO A 148 -17.98 10.55 -6.47
C PRO A 148 -16.89 11.26 -7.30
N PHE A 149 -17.31 11.78 -8.45
CA PHE A 149 -16.57 12.65 -9.33
C PHE A 149 -17.46 13.86 -9.64
N TRP A 150 -16.90 15.05 -9.46
CA TRP A 150 -17.59 16.27 -9.82
C TRP A 150 -17.66 16.37 -11.35
N ASN A 151 -18.88 16.47 -11.87
CA ASN A 151 -19.15 16.74 -13.27
C ASN A 151 -19.35 18.25 -13.44
N ASP A 152 -18.36 18.92 -14.04
CA ASP A 152 -18.41 20.38 -14.22
C ASP A 152 -19.53 20.82 -15.16
N ASP A 153 -19.88 19.99 -16.15
CA ASP A 153 -20.87 20.31 -17.17
C ASP A 153 -22.28 20.31 -16.57
N GLU A 154 -22.58 19.28 -15.78
CA GLU A 154 -23.89 19.08 -15.16
C GLU A 154 -23.98 19.62 -13.72
N LYS A 155 -22.88 20.17 -13.20
CA LYS A 155 -22.75 20.75 -11.85
C LYS A 155 -23.30 19.86 -10.74
N HIS A 156 -23.07 18.57 -10.85
CA HIS A 156 -23.44 17.59 -9.83
C HIS A 156 -22.36 16.52 -9.70
N TYR A 157 -22.48 15.68 -8.67
CA TYR A 157 -21.56 14.57 -8.46
C TYR A 157 -22.08 13.29 -9.12
N ASP A 158 -21.32 12.77 -10.07
CA ASP A 158 -21.51 11.45 -10.64
C ASP A 158 -20.73 10.41 -9.81
N TYR A 159 -21.33 9.27 -9.51
CA TYR A 159 -20.66 8.17 -8.82
C TYR A 159 -20.13 7.18 -9.83
N THR A 160 -18.93 6.65 -9.60
CA THR A 160 -18.36 5.55 -10.40
C THR A 160 -18.09 4.34 -9.52
N CYS A 161 -18.51 3.18 -9.99
CA CYS A 161 -18.21 1.89 -9.39
C CYS A 161 -16.75 1.51 -9.62
N ILE A 162 -15.98 1.42 -8.52
CA ILE A 162 -14.58 1.02 -8.52
C ILE A 162 -14.43 -0.27 -7.72
N MET A 163 -13.70 -1.24 -8.27
CA MET A 163 -13.35 -2.47 -7.59
C MET A 163 -12.01 -2.35 -6.86
N GLY A 164 -11.94 -2.96 -5.68
CA GLY A 164 -10.68 -3.20 -5.02
C GLY A 164 -9.83 -4.23 -5.77
N ILE A 165 -8.51 -4.05 -5.84
CA ILE A 165 -7.62 -5.06 -6.43
C ILE A 165 -7.64 -6.38 -5.66
N GLY A 166 -7.77 -6.33 -4.32
CA GLY A 166 -7.97 -7.49 -3.47
C GLY A 166 -9.24 -8.27 -3.84
N SER A 167 -10.29 -7.59 -4.30
CA SER A 167 -11.49 -8.26 -4.84
C SER A 167 -11.22 -9.01 -6.13
N ASN A 168 -10.43 -8.45 -7.04
CA ASN A 168 -10.04 -9.16 -8.26
C ASN A 168 -9.23 -10.40 -7.93
N ARG A 169 -8.26 -10.28 -7.01
CA ARG A 169 -7.50 -11.42 -6.51
C ARG A 169 -8.41 -12.48 -5.89
N LEU A 170 -9.39 -12.06 -5.09
CA LEU A 170 -10.37 -12.95 -4.46
C LEU A 170 -11.23 -13.67 -5.49
N ILE A 171 -11.73 -12.97 -6.52
CA ILE A 171 -12.50 -13.58 -7.61
C ILE A 171 -11.66 -14.61 -8.33
N ALA A 172 -10.45 -14.22 -8.75
CA ALA A 172 -9.52 -15.12 -9.43
C ALA A 172 -9.19 -16.35 -8.56
N ALA A 173 -8.91 -16.16 -7.28
CA ALA A 173 -8.59 -17.25 -6.34
C ALA A 173 -9.75 -18.22 -6.07
N ARG A 174 -11.00 -17.76 -6.17
CA ARG A 174 -12.19 -18.63 -6.06
C ARG A 174 -12.38 -19.52 -7.28
N LYS A 175 -11.81 -19.14 -8.41
CA LYS A 175 -11.99 -19.81 -9.70
C LYS A 175 -10.79 -20.70 -10.03
N HIS A 176 -9.59 -20.18 -9.84
CA HIS A 176 -8.34 -20.80 -10.24
C HIS A 176 -7.29 -20.64 -9.14
N LYS A 177 -6.35 -21.59 -9.05
CA LYS A 177 -5.19 -21.48 -8.17
C LYS A 177 -4.08 -20.81 -8.98
N TRP A 178 -3.74 -19.57 -8.66
CA TRP A 178 -2.72 -18.82 -9.40
C TRP A 178 -1.66 -18.25 -8.45
N THR A 179 -0.51 -17.91 -9.00
CA THR A 179 0.60 -17.26 -8.28
C THR A 179 1.29 -16.23 -9.15
N PHE A 180 1.93 -15.25 -8.53
CA PHE A 180 2.92 -14.41 -9.20
C PHE A 180 4.21 -15.21 -9.43
N LEU A 181 4.86 -14.94 -10.56
CA LEU A 181 6.19 -15.49 -10.86
C LEU A 181 7.32 -14.57 -10.37
N ASP A 182 7.07 -13.26 -10.32
CA ASP A 182 8.02 -12.24 -9.83
C ASP A 182 7.64 -11.72 -8.42
N ASP A 183 6.98 -12.55 -7.60
CA ASP A 183 6.37 -12.25 -6.28
C ASP A 183 5.26 -11.19 -6.27
N THR A 184 5.45 -10.05 -6.95
CA THR A 184 4.47 -8.96 -7.07
C THR A 184 4.61 -8.22 -8.41
N PRO A 185 3.56 -7.52 -8.87
CA PRO A 185 3.68 -6.60 -10.00
C PRO A 185 4.72 -5.51 -9.70
N ARG A 186 5.58 -5.20 -10.67
CA ARG A 186 6.67 -4.24 -10.50
C ARG A 186 6.87 -3.38 -11.74
N LYS A 187 7.67 -2.32 -11.61
CA LYS A 187 8.15 -1.55 -12.77
C LYS A 187 8.88 -2.47 -13.75
N GLY A 188 8.56 -2.32 -15.03
CA GLY A 188 9.30 -2.99 -16.10
C GLY A 188 10.76 -2.56 -16.09
N THR A 189 11.67 -3.49 -16.33
CA THR A 189 13.07 -3.10 -16.62
C THR A 189 13.15 -2.52 -18.03
N LYS A 190 14.16 -1.67 -18.28
CA LYS A 190 14.40 -1.11 -19.62
C LYS A 190 14.51 -2.20 -20.69
N ALA A 191 15.18 -3.31 -20.37
CA ALA A 191 15.32 -4.44 -21.29
C ALA A 191 13.97 -5.13 -21.59
N GLU A 192 13.11 -5.31 -20.59
CA GLU A 192 11.77 -5.87 -20.78
C GLU A 192 10.87 -4.92 -21.59
N GLU A 193 10.94 -3.61 -21.33
CA GLU A 193 10.18 -2.61 -22.09
C GLU A 193 10.61 -2.56 -23.56
N THR A 194 11.93 -2.47 -23.83
CA THR A 194 12.45 -2.50 -25.20
C THR A 194 12.09 -3.79 -25.91
N LYS A 195 12.12 -4.93 -25.22
CA LYS A 195 11.74 -6.22 -25.82
C LYS A 195 10.26 -6.28 -26.21
N HIS A 196 9.36 -5.71 -25.39
CA HIS A 196 7.92 -5.81 -25.62
C HIS A 196 7.36 -4.69 -26.50
N PHE A 197 7.83 -3.46 -26.31
CA PHE A 197 7.32 -2.25 -26.97
C PHE A 197 8.29 -1.64 -27.99
N GLY A 198 9.51 -2.15 -28.11
CA GLY A 198 10.55 -1.60 -28.99
C GLY A 198 11.29 -0.40 -28.39
N GLU A 199 10.71 0.30 -27.42
CA GLU A 199 11.26 1.49 -26.80
C GLU A 199 10.91 1.63 -25.32
N VAL A 200 11.72 2.39 -24.58
CA VAL A 200 11.45 2.77 -23.19
C VAL A 200 10.68 4.09 -23.21
N SER A 201 9.49 4.12 -22.62
CA SER A 201 8.66 5.33 -22.60
C SER A 201 9.09 6.28 -21.46
N THR A 202 9.20 7.58 -21.77
CA THR A 202 9.35 8.65 -20.76
C THR A 202 8.01 9.25 -20.34
N GLU A 203 6.99 9.13 -21.18
CA GLU A 203 5.65 9.70 -20.98
C GLU A 203 4.72 8.79 -20.18
N ARG A 204 5.06 7.49 -20.06
CA ARG A 204 4.25 6.50 -19.35
C ARG A 204 5.10 5.68 -18.43
N ILE A 205 4.61 5.46 -17.21
CA ILE A 205 5.16 4.44 -16.33
C ILE A 205 4.57 3.10 -16.75
N ARG A 206 5.45 2.15 -17.10
CA ARG A 206 5.09 0.78 -17.45
C ARG A 206 5.43 -0.17 -16.32
N ALA A 207 4.46 -0.99 -15.94
CA ALA A 207 4.61 -2.07 -14.99
C ALA A 207 4.31 -3.40 -15.65
N VAL A 208 4.95 -4.45 -15.13
CA VAL A 208 4.79 -5.82 -15.61
C VAL A 208 4.29 -6.70 -14.46
N ALA A 209 3.34 -7.57 -14.77
CA ALA A 209 2.86 -8.63 -13.90
C ALA A 209 3.01 -9.97 -14.63
N LYS A 210 3.77 -10.89 -14.03
CA LYS A 210 3.93 -12.25 -14.53
C LYS A 210 3.21 -13.19 -13.59
N MET A 211 2.29 -13.99 -14.14
CA MET A 211 1.44 -14.87 -13.35
C MET A 211 1.39 -16.25 -13.98
N ARG A 212 1.12 -17.23 -13.13
CA ARG A 212 0.93 -18.62 -13.54
C ARG A 212 -0.29 -19.21 -12.86
N ASP A 213 -1.12 -19.88 -13.64
CA ASP A 213 -2.12 -20.80 -13.13
C ASP A 213 -1.44 -22.12 -12.77
N ILE A 214 -1.58 -22.52 -11.50
CA ILE A 214 -0.99 -23.74 -10.93
C ILE A 214 -1.74 -24.98 -11.43
N GLY A 215 -3.04 -24.86 -11.68
CA GLY A 215 -3.88 -25.96 -12.14
C GLY A 215 -3.61 -26.32 -13.60
N THR A 216 -3.56 -25.32 -14.48
CA THR A 216 -3.34 -25.54 -15.93
C THR A 216 -1.88 -25.45 -16.35
N GLY A 217 -1.04 -24.81 -15.54
CA GLY A 217 0.35 -24.48 -15.90
C GLY A 217 0.48 -23.29 -16.85
N ALA A 218 -0.63 -22.64 -17.24
CA ALA A 218 -0.61 -21.51 -18.15
C ALA A 218 0.11 -20.31 -17.51
N GLU A 219 1.02 -19.70 -18.26
CA GLU A 219 1.76 -18.50 -17.84
C GLU A 219 1.32 -17.30 -18.68
N VAL A 220 1.15 -16.17 -18.02
CA VAL A 220 0.85 -14.89 -18.67
C VAL A 220 1.84 -13.83 -18.22
N THR A 221 2.16 -12.94 -19.14
CA THR A 221 2.88 -11.69 -18.86
C THR A 221 2.00 -10.54 -19.32
N ALA A 222 1.51 -9.76 -18.36
CA ALA A 222 0.67 -8.61 -18.61
C ALA A 222 1.41 -7.31 -18.29
N TRP A 223 1.07 -6.27 -19.05
CA TRP A 223 1.64 -4.94 -18.93
C TRP A 223 0.56 -3.92 -18.61
N GLY A 224 0.85 -3.06 -17.64
CA GLY A 224 0.01 -1.93 -17.23
C GLY A 224 0.74 -0.63 -17.48
N GLU A 225 -0.01 0.40 -17.84
CA GLU A 225 0.52 1.72 -18.13
C GLU A 225 -0.22 2.79 -17.32
N TRP A 226 0.53 3.81 -16.89
CA TRP A 226 -0.02 5.04 -16.34
C TRP A 226 0.66 6.25 -16.98
N PRO A 227 -0.08 7.19 -17.59
CA PRO A 227 0.50 8.42 -18.14
C PRO A 227 1.12 9.26 -17.01
N THR A 228 2.32 9.79 -17.21
CA THR A 228 2.98 10.66 -16.21
C THR A 228 2.39 12.07 -16.22
N THR A 229 1.82 12.49 -17.35
CA THR A 229 1.23 13.80 -17.52
C THR A 229 -0.18 13.73 -18.10
N LYS A 230 -0.98 14.76 -17.84
CA LYS A 230 -2.31 14.99 -18.43
C LYS A 230 -2.44 16.46 -18.82
N LYS A 231 -3.36 16.75 -19.74
CA LYS A 231 -3.74 18.12 -20.06
C LYS A 231 -4.67 18.66 -18.97
N ASP A 232 -4.40 19.86 -18.47
CA ASP A 232 -5.31 20.59 -17.62
C ASP A 232 -6.45 21.23 -18.45
N LYS A 233 -7.42 21.84 -17.78
CA LYS A 233 -8.57 22.52 -18.41
C LYS A 233 -8.16 23.70 -19.31
N LYS A 234 -6.94 24.21 -19.17
CA LYS A 234 -6.40 25.35 -19.93
C LYS A 234 -5.42 24.90 -21.02
N GLY A 235 -5.27 23.58 -21.24
CA GLY A 235 -4.36 23.00 -22.22
C GLY A 235 -2.90 22.90 -21.76
N GLY A 236 -2.58 23.27 -20.52
CA GLY A 236 -1.28 23.08 -19.91
C GLY A 236 -1.00 21.61 -19.58
N VAL A 237 0.27 21.21 -19.60
CA VAL A 237 0.69 19.85 -19.25
C VAL A 237 1.01 19.80 -17.76
N VAL A 238 0.26 19.00 -17.01
CA VAL A 238 0.43 18.82 -15.56
C VAL A 238 0.68 17.35 -15.22
N ALA A 239 1.27 17.08 -14.06
CA ALA A 239 1.44 15.71 -13.56
C ALA A 239 0.08 15.00 -13.45
N ASN A 240 -0.01 13.77 -13.96
CA ASN A 240 -1.21 12.96 -13.86
C ASN A 240 -1.21 12.16 -12.56
N GLU A 241 -1.30 12.88 -11.46
CA GLU A 241 -1.32 12.29 -10.12
C GLU A 241 -2.61 11.47 -9.90
N PRO A 242 -2.49 10.24 -9.36
CA PRO A 242 -3.64 9.41 -9.07
C PRO A 242 -4.39 9.90 -7.82
N LYS A 243 -5.68 9.59 -7.68
CA LYS A 243 -6.40 9.85 -6.43
C LYS A 243 -5.70 9.13 -5.26
N GLY A 244 -5.59 9.81 -4.11
CA GLY A 244 -4.97 9.25 -2.89
C GLY A 244 -3.46 9.48 -2.76
N VAL A 245 -2.86 10.42 -3.50
CA VAL A 245 -1.43 10.79 -3.34
C VAL A 245 -1.13 11.24 -1.90
N ASP A 246 -2.06 11.95 -1.28
CA ASP A 246 -2.01 12.36 0.13
C ASP A 246 -1.89 11.17 1.11
N LYS A 247 -2.37 9.98 0.71
CA LYS A 247 -2.24 8.72 1.45
C LYS A 247 -1.07 7.85 1.00
N GLY A 248 -0.27 8.31 0.03
CA GLY A 248 0.87 7.58 -0.51
C GLY A 248 0.58 6.77 -1.77
N ASN A 249 -0.56 6.98 -2.45
CA ASN A 249 -0.77 6.39 -3.76
C ASN A 249 0.20 6.99 -4.78
N SER A 250 0.68 6.18 -5.72
CA SER A 250 1.67 6.61 -6.69
C SER A 250 1.31 6.16 -8.10
N MET A 251 1.85 6.85 -9.11
CA MET A 251 1.64 6.49 -10.51
C MET A 251 2.16 5.07 -10.83
N ILE A 252 3.26 4.65 -10.18
CA ILE A 252 3.76 3.28 -10.33
C ILE A 252 2.81 2.25 -9.73
N ASN A 253 2.18 2.55 -8.59
CA ASN A 253 1.16 1.68 -8.02
C ASN A 253 0.00 1.49 -8.99
N MET A 254 -0.51 2.58 -9.58
CA MET A 254 -1.59 2.46 -10.57
C MET A 254 -1.19 1.66 -11.81
N ALA A 255 0.03 1.83 -12.32
CA ALA A 255 0.53 1.00 -13.42
C ALA A 255 0.59 -0.49 -13.02
N CYS A 256 1.06 -0.79 -11.81
CA CYS A 256 1.09 -2.16 -11.26
C CYS A 256 -0.32 -2.76 -11.14
N LEU A 257 -1.31 -1.99 -10.66
CA LEU A 257 -2.71 -2.41 -10.55
C LEU A 257 -3.30 -2.72 -11.92
N HIS A 258 -3.03 -1.90 -12.93
CA HIS A 258 -3.46 -2.13 -14.31
C HIS A 258 -2.81 -3.40 -14.89
N ALA A 259 -1.50 -3.59 -14.65
CA ALA A 259 -0.78 -4.78 -15.12
C ALA A 259 -1.36 -6.05 -14.49
N GLU A 260 -1.61 -6.00 -13.19
CA GLU A 260 -2.18 -7.11 -12.44
C GLU A 260 -3.59 -7.45 -12.92
N ARG A 261 -4.47 -6.45 -13.01
CA ARG A 261 -5.84 -6.67 -13.48
C ARG A 261 -5.84 -7.35 -14.86
N LYS A 262 -5.04 -6.82 -15.78
CA LYS A 262 -4.91 -7.39 -17.12
C LYS A 262 -4.35 -8.82 -17.08
N GLY A 263 -3.41 -9.12 -16.18
CA GLY A 263 -2.88 -10.46 -15.97
C GLY A 263 -3.96 -11.46 -15.52
N LEU A 264 -4.77 -11.06 -14.55
CA LEU A 264 -5.90 -11.88 -14.08
C LEU A 264 -6.96 -12.08 -15.17
N ASP A 265 -7.28 -11.02 -15.92
CA ASP A 265 -8.21 -11.11 -17.06
C ASP A 265 -7.67 -12.02 -18.17
N MET A 266 -6.35 -12.03 -18.42
CA MET A 266 -5.73 -12.93 -19.40
C MET A 266 -5.71 -14.39 -18.93
N LEU A 267 -5.52 -14.64 -17.63
CA LEU A 267 -5.58 -16.00 -17.08
C LEU A 267 -6.99 -16.57 -17.11
N SER A 268 -8.01 -15.74 -16.92
CA SER A 268 -9.39 -16.21 -16.73
C SER A 268 -10.45 -15.28 -17.34
N PRO A 269 -10.42 -15.05 -18.67
CA PRO A 269 -11.19 -13.98 -19.31
C PRO A 269 -12.72 -14.13 -19.18
N ALA A 270 -13.23 -15.37 -19.09
CA ALA A 270 -14.66 -15.62 -18.93
C ALA A 270 -15.15 -15.54 -17.47
N ASP A 271 -14.23 -15.62 -16.51
CA ASP A 271 -14.54 -15.69 -15.08
C ASP A 271 -14.36 -14.36 -14.34
N MET A 272 -13.65 -13.40 -14.95
CA MET A 272 -13.41 -12.09 -14.35
C MET A 272 -14.55 -11.11 -14.64
N PRO A 273 -14.73 -10.07 -13.80
CA PRO A 273 -15.65 -8.97 -14.11
C PRO A 273 -15.30 -8.31 -15.44
N PRO A 274 -16.23 -7.58 -16.07
CA PRO A 274 -15.92 -6.74 -17.23
C PRO A 274 -14.71 -5.80 -16.99
N SER A 275 -13.83 -5.67 -17.98
CA SER A 275 -12.58 -4.90 -17.87
C SER A 275 -12.77 -3.38 -17.87
N ASP A 276 -13.98 -2.90 -18.18
CA ASP A 276 -14.37 -1.49 -18.12
C ASP A 276 -14.61 -1.01 -16.68
N ILE A 277 -14.65 -1.93 -15.70
CA ILE A 277 -14.77 -1.57 -14.30
C ILE A 277 -13.39 -1.11 -13.79
N PRO A 278 -13.23 0.16 -13.39
CA PRO A 278 -11.96 0.65 -12.86
C PRO A 278 -11.57 -0.08 -11.57
N VAL A 279 -10.26 -0.26 -11.39
CA VAL A 279 -9.68 -0.95 -10.24
C VAL A 279 -8.76 0.01 -9.50
N ALA A 280 -8.81 -0.03 -8.17
CA ALA A 280 -7.91 0.73 -7.33
C ALA A 280 -7.49 -0.09 -6.09
N ASP A 281 -6.42 0.35 -5.44
CA ASP A 281 -5.98 -0.22 -4.17
C ASP A 281 -6.81 0.35 -3.03
N GLU A 282 -7.43 -0.55 -2.25
CA GLU A 282 -8.38 -0.23 -1.19
C GLU A 282 -7.78 0.61 -0.07
N HIS A 283 -6.45 0.62 0.08
CA HIS A 283 -5.76 1.43 1.09
C HIS A 283 -5.83 2.93 0.79
N PHE A 284 -5.84 3.30 -0.50
CA PHE A 284 -5.81 4.69 -0.92
C PHE A 284 -7.19 5.26 -1.23
N ILE A 285 -8.18 4.40 -1.46
CA ILE A 285 -9.57 4.82 -1.64
C ILE A 285 -10.09 5.32 -0.29
N ASN A 286 -10.47 6.60 -0.24
CA ASN A 286 -11.37 7.05 0.80
C ASN A 286 -12.73 6.37 0.54
N GLY A 287 -13.01 5.32 1.30
CA GLY A 287 -14.40 4.94 1.60
C GLY A 287 -15.09 6.01 2.46
N GLN A 288 -14.38 7.08 2.83
CA GLN A 288 -14.95 8.24 3.48
C GLN A 288 -15.96 8.89 2.54
N TYR A 289 -17.20 8.95 3.03
CA TYR A 289 -18.14 10.00 2.74
C TYR A 289 -17.42 11.33 2.91
N GLU A 290 -16.93 11.91 1.83
CA GLU A 290 -17.04 13.35 1.80
C GLU A 290 -18.54 13.61 1.89
N VAL A 291 -18.95 14.30 2.96
CA VAL A 291 -20.16 15.09 2.89
C VAL A 291 -19.86 16.11 1.81
N LEU A 292 -20.18 15.72 0.57
CA LEU A 292 -19.98 16.57 -0.58
C LEU A 292 -20.80 17.83 -0.29
N PRO A 293 -20.18 19.02 -0.25
CA PRO A 293 -20.93 20.24 -0.11
C PRO A 293 -21.98 20.29 -1.24
N ASP A 294 -23.18 20.76 -0.91
CA ASP A 294 -24.24 20.96 -1.91
C ASP A 294 -23.89 22.11 -2.88
N GLU A 295 -22.88 22.90 -2.52
CA GLU A 295 -22.27 23.93 -3.35
C GLU A 295 -21.07 23.36 -4.12
N PRO A 296 -20.79 23.87 -5.34
CA PRO A 296 -19.59 23.48 -6.10
C PRO A 296 -18.37 23.62 -5.21
N PRO A 297 -17.32 22.79 -5.37
CA PRO A 297 -16.05 23.05 -4.70
C PRO A 297 -15.67 24.49 -5.05
N GLU A 298 -15.74 25.41 -4.07
CA GLU A 298 -15.21 26.75 -4.25
C GLU A 298 -13.80 26.52 -4.77
N ALA A 299 -13.49 27.06 -5.95
CA ALA A 299 -12.13 27.09 -6.41
C ALA A 299 -11.36 27.74 -5.28
N GLU A 300 -10.58 26.97 -4.52
CA GLU A 300 -9.81 27.53 -3.41
C GLU A 300 -9.07 28.71 -4.02
N PRO A 301 -9.38 29.96 -3.61
CA PRO A 301 -8.58 31.07 -4.06
C PRO A 301 -7.19 30.70 -3.60
N ALA A 302 -6.28 30.56 -4.58
CA ALA A 302 -4.89 30.22 -4.33
C ALA A 302 -4.47 30.97 -3.08
N LYS A 303 -4.17 30.26 -1.99
CA LYS A 303 -3.64 30.88 -0.78
C LYS A 303 -2.32 31.51 -1.22
N ALA A 304 -2.42 32.78 -1.62
CA ALA A 304 -1.31 33.68 -1.68
C ALA A 304 -0.71 33.61 -0.29
N LYS A 305 0.42 32.92 -0.17
CA LYS A 305 1.30 33.07 0.97
C LYS A 305 1.60 34.56 1.03
N GLN A 306 0.94 35.27 1.92
CA GLN A 306 1.40 36.57 2.36
C GLN A 306 2.75 36.30 3.02
N GLU A 307 3.81 36.55 2.28
CA GLU A 307 5.13 36.74 2.87
C GLU A 307 5.04 37.94 3.83
N PRO A 308 5.57 37.84 5.05
CA PRO A 308 5.74 39.03 5.89
C PRO A 308 6.71 39.99 5.18
N PRO A 309 6.56 41.32 5.36
CA PRO A 309 7.36 42.29 4.64
C PRO A 309 8.82 42.17 5.11
N ILE A 310 9.69 41.73 4.21
CA ILE A 310 11.13 41.80 4.43
C ILE A 310 11.55 43.22 4.04
N GLU A 311 11.99 43.97 5.05
CA GLU A 311 12.74 45.21 4.90
C GLU A 311 13.87 44.99 3.88
N LYS A 312 13.90 45.90 2.89
CA LYS A 312 14.99 46.00 1.93
C LYS A 312 16.31 46.12 2.68
N THR A 313 17.13 45.08 2.55
CA THR A 313 18.59 45.26 2.56
C THR A 313 19.09 44.79 1.21
N GLU A 314 19.55 45.77 0.44
CA GLU A 314 20.31 45.58 -0.78
C GLU A 314 21.56 44.76 -0.46
N ALA A 315 21.69 43.61 -1.11
CA ALA A 315 22.98 42.96 -1.31
C ALA A 315 22.89 42.14 -2.59
N ASP A 316 23.54 42.66 -3.63
CA ASP A 316 23.91 41.93 -4.83
C ASP A 316 24.45 40.53 -4.50
N SER A 317 23.94 39.52 -5.20
CA SER A 317 24.77 38.35 -5.54
C SER A 317 24.24 37.68 -6.81
N GLU A 318 25.00 37.92 -7.87
CA GLU A 318 25.31 37.05 -9.00
C GLU A 318 24.53 35.73 -9.10
N LYS A 319 23.85 35.56 -10.24
CA LYS A 319 23.53 34.23 -10.78
C LYS A 319 24.83 33.52 -11.13
N GLN A 320 25.37 32.75 -10.21
CA GLN A 320 26.34 31.70 -10.53
C GLN A 320 25.57 30.45 -10.94
N ASP A 321 25.67 30.09 -12.22
CA ASP A 321 25.40 28.72 -12.67
C ASP A 321 26.45 27.81 -12.03
N VAL A 322 26.09 27.19 -10.90
CA VAL A 322 27.00 26.32 -10.16
C VAL A 322 27.14 25.00 -10.92
N ASN A 323 28.33 24.74 -11.45
CA ASN A 323 28.68 23.47 -12.07
C ASN A 323 28.64 22.35 -11.00
N LEU A 324 27.59 21.51 -11.05
CA LEU A 324 27.24 20.54 -10.00
C LEU A 324 28.31 19.45 -9.77
N THR A 325 29.27 19.30 -10.69
CA THR A 325 30.35 18.32 -10.63
C THR A 325 31.60 18.79 -9.87
N GLU A 326 31.71 20.08 -9.49
CA GLU A 326 32.93 20.64 -8.88
C GLU A 326 32.74 21.12 -7.43
N LEU A 327 31.57 20.88 -6.82
CA LEU A 327 31.31 21.25 -5.43
C LEU A 327 32.16 20.42 -4.45
N THR A 328 32.99 21.13 -3.68
CA THR A 328 33.75 20.60 -2.54
C THR A 328 33.12 21.07 -1.23
N PHE A 329 32.85 20.13 -0.31
CA PHE A 329 32.17 20.40 0.96
C PHE A 329 33.15 20.34 2.14
N LYS A 330 33.27 21.43 2.91
CA LYS A 330 34.21 21.50 4.04
C LYS A 330 33.77 20.64 5.21
N ASN A 331 32.46 20.44 5.38
CA ASN A 331 31.89 19.59 6.43
C ASN A 331 30.55 18.97 6.00
N ALA A 332 30.03 18.04 6.80
CA ALA A 332 28.76 17.36 6.57
C ALA A 332 27.56 18.32 6.52
N GLY A 333 27.59 19.40 7.33
CA GLY A 333 26.52 20.39 7.38
C GLY A 333 26.39 21.18 6.08
N GLU A 334 27.50 21.54 5.44
CA GLU A 334 27.51 22.23 4.14
C GLU A 334 26.95 21.35 3.03
N MET A 335 27.33 20.07 2.98
CA MET A 335 26.77 19.13 2.01
C MET A 335 25.27 18.96 2.21
N LYS A 336 24.83 18.77 3.47
CA LYS A 336 23.41 18.62 3.79
C LYS A 336 22.61 19.87 3.42
N ALA A 337 23.10 21.06 3.75
CA ALA A 337 22.47 22.33 3.38
C ALA A 337 22.38 22.49 1.85
N ALA A 338 23.43 22.11 1.12
CA ALA A 338 23.41 22.13 -0.34
C ALA A 338 22.35 21.16 -0.90
N CYS A 339 22.20 19.95 -0.36
CA CYS A 339 21.18 19.00 -0.82
C CYS A 339 19.76 19.51 -0.58
N LEU A 340 19.52 20.10 0.60
CA LEU A 340 18.22 20.70 0.93
C LEU A 340 17.90 21.88 0.00
N LYS A 341 18.89 22.73 -0.29
CA LYS A 341 18.72 23.92 -1.13
C LYS A 341 18.56 23.56 -2.61
N HIS A 342 19.42 22.71 -3.16
CA HIS A 342 19.45 22.41 -4.60
C HIS A 342 18.37 21.40 -5.02
N PHE A 343 18.08 20.40 -4.19
CA PHE A 343 17.13 19.34 -4.54
C PHE A 343 15.78 19.47 -3.84
N LYS A 344 15.58 20.52 -3.02
CA LYS A 344 14.36 20.77 -2.23
C LYS A 344 13.95 19.57 -1.35
N LEU A 345 14.93 18.83 -0.85
CA LEU A 345 14.71 17.66 0.01
C LEU A 345 14.37 18.07 1.44
N GLN A 346 13.77 17.16 2.19
CA GLN A 346 13.67 17.25 3.65
C GLN A 346 14.95 16.68 4.31
N GLY A 347 15.29 17.16 5.51
CA GLY A 347 16.46 16.72 6.27
C GLY A 347 16.55 15.19 6.42
N SER A 348 15.41 14.55 6.71
CA SER A 348 15.28 13.10 6.85
C SER A 348 15.56 12.32 5.55
N GLN A 349 15.29 12.91 4.38
CA GLN A 349 15.59 12.29 3.09
C GLN A 349 17.09 12.34 2.80
N VAL A 350 17.74 13.47 3.06
CA VAL A 350 19.21 13.57 2.92
C VAL A 350 19.90 12.60 3.88
N ASP A 351 19.43 12.49 5.13
CA ASP A 351 20.01 11.57 6.12
C ASP A 351 19.86 10.11 5.71
N LYS A 352 18.71 9.74 5.13
CA LYS A 352 18.47 8.39 4.64
C LYS A 352 19.41 8.02 3.49
N GLU A 353 19.53 8.89 2.51
CA GLU A 353 20.32 8.63 1.29
C GLU A 353 21.83 8.78 1.54
N SER A 354 22.24 9.56 2.54
CA SER A 354 23.64 9.68 2.96
C SER A 354 24.06 8.69 4.05
N SER A 355 23.15 7.86 4.56
CA SER A 355 23.39 6.97 5.70
C SER A 355 24.50 5.92 5.50
N MET A 356 24.84 5.62 4.24
CA MET A 356 25.90 4.68 3.88
C MET A 356 27.29 5.34 3.78
N TYR A 357 27.36 6.65 3.99
CA TYR A 357 28.58 7.45 3.82
C TYR A 357 29.07 8.00 5.16
N ASP A 358 30.38 7.89 5.39
CA ASP A 358 31.04 8.62 6.46
C ASP A 358 31.23 10.08 6.05
N LEU A 359 30.29 10.93 6.48
CA LEU A 359 30.30 12.36 6.15
C LEU A 359 31.41 13.15 6.86
N SER A 360 32.21 12.52 7.73
CA SER A 360 33.44 13.14 8.25
C SER A 360 34.55 13.15 7.21
N ASP A 361 34.54 12.23 6.24
CA ASP A 361 35.49 12.16 5.12
C ASP A 361 35.08 13.04 3.92
N PRO A 362 35.95 13.95 3.44
CA PRO A 362 35.66 14.79 2.27
C PRO A 362 35.34 14.02 0.99
N GLY A 363 36.01 12.88 0.76
CA GLY A 363 35.80 12.07 -0.45
C GLY A 363 34.42 11.42 -0.47
N GLN A 364 33.97 10.92 0.68
CA GLN A 364 32.64 10.33 0.83
C GLN A 364 31.52 11.37 0.78
N ARG A 365 31.74 12.60 1.26
CA ARG A 365 30.76 13.70 1.07
C ARG A 365 30.49 13.99 -0.40
N HIS A 366 31.52 14.02 -1.24
CA HIS A 366 31.36 14.26 -2.67
C HIS A 366 30.66 13.09 -3.37
N LYS A 367 30.96 11.84 -2.98
CA LYS A 367 30.23 10.66 -3.51
C LYS A 367 28.75 10.66 -3.13
N ALA A 368 28.44 10.93 -1.86
CA ALA A 368 27.06 11.07 -1.38
C ALA A 368 26.31 12.18 -2.14
N TRP A 369 26.96 13.32 -2.39
CA TRP A 369 26.41 14.39 -3.21
C TRP A 369 26.09 13.93 -4.65
N LEU A 370 27.01 13.23 -5.31
CA LEU A 370 26.80 12.75 -6.68
C LEU A 370 25.67 11.73 -6.75
N GLU A 371 25.53 10.85 -5.77
CA GLU A 371 24.41 9.90 -5.73
C GLU A 371 23.08 10.59 -5.48
N ILE A 372 23.01 11.50 -4.51
CA ILE A 372 21.81 12.32 -4.27
C ILE A 372 21.49 13.14 -5.53
N SER A 373 22.49 13.69 -6.21
CA SER A 373 22.33 14.40 -7.49
C SER A 373 21.86 13.48 -8.62
N ALA A 374 22.28 12.22 -8.65
CA ALA A 374 21.80 11.26 -9.64
C ALA A 374 20.33 10.86 -9.40
N VAL A 375 19.92 10.80 -8.13
CA VAL A 375 18.55 10.45 -7.73
C VAL A 375 17.60 11.63 -7.89
N TYR A 376 18.01 12.83 -7.50
CA TYR A 376 17.15 14.01 -7.38
C TYR A 376 17.51 15.18 -8.31
N GLY A 377 18.65 15.13 -9.00
CA GLY A 377 19.22 16.24 -9.78
C GLY A 377 18.71 16.38 -11.21
N LYS A 378 17.58 15.80 -11.58
CA LYS A 378 16.92 16.23 -12.82
C LYS A 378 16.20 17.55 -12.60
N ALA A 379 16.80 18.62 -13.11
CA ALA A 379 16.19 19.93 -13.22
C ALA A 379 14.86 19.86 -14.03
N PRO A 380 13.86 20.68 -13.70
CA PRO A 380 12.76 20.94 -14.62
C PRO A 380 13.34 21.66 -15.85
N GLU A 381 13.23 21.06 -17.03
CA GLU A 381 13.42 21.79 -18.29
C GLU A 381 12.41 22.94 -18.34
N LYS A 382 12.90 24.12 -18.72
CA LYS A 382 12.15 25.37 -18.84
C LYS A 382 11.08 25.32 -19.91
#